data_AF-A0A7Y3IB54-F1
#
_entry.id   AF-A0A7Y3IB54-F1
#
_cell.length_a   1.000
_cell.length_b   1.000
_cell.length_c   1.000
_cell.angle_alpha   90.00
_cell.angle_beta   90.00
_cell.angle_gamma   90.00
#
_symmetry.space_group_name_H-M   'P 1'
#
loop_
_entity.id
_entity.type
_entity.pdbx_description
1 polymer ?
#
loop_
_entity_poly.entity_id
_entity_poly.type
_entity_poly.pdbx_seq_one_letter_code
_entity_poly.pdbx_strand_id
1 'polypeptide(L)'
;MARALFVSIAWVVLATVAMACDENTTEPHPAAVATVEITPSAVSVDEGDTVRLSVRVADREDTELTGRAVAWASLDPATAT
;
A
#
# COMPACT_ATOMS: atom_id res chain seq x y z
N MET A 1 3.03 -30.79 -18.20
CA MET A 1 3.98 -29.74 -18.66
C MET A 1 3.23 -28.42 -18.70
N ALA A 2 3.92 -27.35 -18.29
CA ALA A 2 3.41 -26.17 -17.58
C ALA A 2 2.25 -25.39 -18.26
N ARG A 3 1.22 -25.07 -17.47
CA ARG A 3 0.28 -23.97 -17.75
C ARG A 3 0.88 -22.69 -17.18
N ALA A 4 1.60 -21.96 -18.02
CA ALA A 4 2.07 -20.61 -17.72
C ALA A 4 0.90 -19.64 -17.91
N LEU A 5 0.33 -19.12 -16.82
CA LEU A 5 -0.62 -18.02 -16.86
C LEU A 5 0.19 -16.72 -16.91
N PHE A 6 0.34 -16.19 -18.13
CA PHE A 6 0.81 -14.82 -18.35
C PHE A 6 -0.36 -13.86 -18.10
N VAL A 7 -0.46 -13.30 -16.89
CA VAL A 7 -1.32 -12.13 -16.63
C VAL A 7 -0.52 -10.89 -17.04
N SER A 8 -0.44 -10.66 -18.35
CA SER A 8 0.05 -9.40 -18.92
C SER A 8 -1.07 -8.37 -18.77
N ILE A 9 -0.92 -7.46 -17.79
CA ILE A 9 -1.78 -6.31 -17.63
C ILE A 9 -1.52 -5.38 -18.82
N ALA A 10 -2.34 -5.54 -19.85
CA ALA A 10 -2.38 -4.71 -21.03
C ALA A 10 -2.68 -3.27 -20.61
N TRP A 11 -1.71 -2.39 -20.89
CA TRP A 11 -1.82 -0.95 -20.77
C TRP A 11 -3.06 -0.45 -21.50
N VAL A 12 -4.06 0.04 -20.77
CA VAL A 12 -5.14 0.85 -21.34
C VAL A 12 -4.77 2.30 -21.10
N VAL A 13 -4.14 2.93 -22.10
CA VAL A 13 -4.00 4.39 -22.14
C VAL A 13 -5.22 4.93 -22.87
N LEU A 14 -6.16 5.50 -22.13
CA LEU A 14 -7.23 6.30 -22.70
C LEU A 14 -6.90 7.78 -22.47
N ALA A 15 -6.44 8.44 -23.53
CA ALA A 15 -6.24 9.89 -23.53
C ALA A 15 -7.61 10.59 -23.66
N THR A 16 -7.98 11.39 -22.67
CA THR A 16 -9.06 12.38 -22.79
C THR A 16 -8.47 13.75 -22.43
N VAL A 17 -8.54 14.70 -23.36
CA VAL A 17 -8.21 16.10 -23.08
C VAL A 17 -9.47 16.75 -22.58
N ALA A 18 -9.53 17.05 -21.28
CA ALA A 18 -10.51 17.94 -20.70
C ALA A 18 -9.94 19.36 -20.67
N MET A 19 -10.58 20.27 -21.38
CA MET A 19 -10.34 21.72 -21.31
C MET A 19 -11.40 22.30 -20.37
N ALA A 20 -11.02 22.67 -19.15
CA ALA A 20 -11.74 23.65 -18.34
C ALA A 20 -10.82 24.19 -17.24
N CYS A 21 -11.07 25.46 -16.92
CA CYS A 21 -10.18 26.46 -16.34
C CYS A 21 -9.73 26.19 -14.90
N ASP A 22 -8.56 26.72 -14.57
CA ASP A 22 -8.00 26.94 -13.23
C ASP A 22 -9.04 26.83 -12.09
N GLU A 23 -9.04 25.69 -11.44
CA GLU A 23 -9.17 25.64 -10.00
C GLU A 23 -7.79 25.29 -9.43
N ASN A 24 -6.89 26.28 -9.36
CA ASN A 24 -5.78 26.23 -8.40
C ASN A 24 -6.34 26.35 -6.98
N THR A 25 -7.24 25.45 -6.62
CA THR A 25 -7.59 25.16 -5.25
C THR A 25 -6.39 24.39 -4.72
N THR A 26 -5.46 25.10 -4.09
CA THR A 26 -4.45 24.49 -3.22
C THR A 26 -5.19 23.93 -2.00
N GLU A 27 -6.02 22.91 -2.21
CA GLU A 27 -6.35 22.01 -1.13
C GLU A 27 -5.01 21.37 -0.73
N PRO A 28 -4.67 21.33 0.57
CA PRO A 28 -3.50 20.60 1.01
C PRO A 28 -3.71 19.13 0.67
N HIS A 29 -3.21 18.72 -0.50
CA HIS A 29 -3.23 17.33 -0.91
C HIS A 29 -2.38 16.56 0.10
N PRO A 30 -2.94 15.49 0.70
CA PRO A 30 -2.16 14.66 1.60
C PRO A 30 -0.92 14.15 0.86
N ALA A 31 0.26 14.32 1.48
CA ALA A 31 1.52 13.86 0.90
C ALA A 31 1.42 12.38 0.45
N ALA A 32 1.88 12.11 -0.77
CA ALA A 32 1.80 10.79 -1.37
C ALA A 32 2.67 9.79 -0.59
N VAL A 33 2.15 8.58 -0.37
CA VAL A 33 2.91 7.49 0.24
C VAL A 33 3.92 6.96 -0.77
N ALA A 34 5.20 6.93 -0.40
CA ALA A 34 6.26 6.34 -1.22
C ALA A 34 6.78 5.01 -0.65
N THR A 35 6.86 4.93 0.68
CA THR A 35 7.46 3.78 1.37
C THR A 35 6.54 3.30 2.51
N VAL A 36 6.46 1.98 2.67
CA VAL A 36 5.79 1.33 3.81
C VAL A 36 6.75 0.32 4.40
N GLU A 37 7.16 0.53 5.65
CA GLU A 37 8.08 -0.33 6.39
C GLU A 37 7.32 -1.07 7.49
N ILE A 38 7.49 -2.38 7.58
CA ILE A 38 6.85 -3.23 8.61
C ILE A 38 7.94 -3.85 9.48
N THR A 39 7.82 -3.69 10.80
CA THR A 39 8.74 -4.28 11.77
C THR A 39 7.99 -5.10 12.80
N PRO A 40 8.43 -6.33 13.11
CA PRO A 40 9.47 -7.11 12.41
C PRO A 40 9.04 -7.56 11.00
N SER A 41 10.01 -7.71 10.09
CA SER A 41 9.77 -8.11 8.69
C SER A 41 9.40 -9.59 8.53
N ALA A 42 9.80 -10.42 9.49
CA ALA A 42 9.43 -11.82 9.61
C ALA A 42 9.31 -12.19 11.08
N VAL A 43 8.30 -12.99 11.41
CA VAL A 43 8.00 -13.41 12.77
C VAL A 43 7.46 -14.82 12.72
N SER A 44 7.98 -15.67 13.58
CA SER A 44 7.41 -16.99 13.87
C SER A 44 6.61 -16.84 15.16
N VAL A 45 5.35 -17.24 15.11
CA VAL A 45 4.40 -17.13 16.22
C VAL A 45 3.87 -18.52 16.48
N ASP A 46 3.93 -18.98 17.73
CA ASP A 46 3.34 -20.25 18.14
C ASP A 46 1.81 -20.13 18.24
N GLU A 47 1.09 -21.25 18.17
CA GLU A 47 -0.37 -21.23 18.24
C GLU A 47 -0.86 -20.60 19.55
N GLY A 48 -1.70 -19.58 19.43
CA GLY A 48 -2.27 -18.85 20.57
C GLY A 48 -1.47 -17.63 21.01
N ASP A 49 -0.26 -17.43 20.49
CA ASP A 49 0.52 -16.23 20.77
C ASP A 49 0.08 -15.03 19.92
N THR A 50 0.43 -13.84 20.38
CA THR A 50 0.17 -12.58 19.66
C THR A 50 1.46 -11.81 19.48
N VAL A 51 1.71 -11.36 18.26
CA VAL A 51 2.84 -10.49 17.93
C VAL A 51 2.37 -9.08 17.64
N ARG A 52 3.17 -8.09 18.05
CA ARG A 52 2.98 -6.70 17.66
C ARG A 52 3.76 -6.42 16.37
N LEU A 53 3.05 -5.99 15.35
CA LEU A 53 3.63 -5.40 14.15
C LEU A 53 3.50 -3.87 14.22
N SER A 54 4.59 -3.18 13.89
CA SER A 54 4.62 -1.73 13.75
C SER A 54 4.82 -1.37 12.28
N VAL A 55 4.09 -0.36 11.80
CA VAL A 55 4.17 0.12 10.42
C VAL A 55 4.61 1.58 10.44
N ARG A 56 5.60 1.89 9.62
CA ARG A 56 6.00 3.27 9.29
C ARG A 56 5.67 3.53 7.84
N VAL A 57 4.91 4.60 7.60
CA VAL A 57 4.58 5.06 6.25
C VAL A 57 5.35 6.34 6.01
N ALA A 58 6.07 6.43 4.90
CA ALA A 58 6.89 7.60 4.58
C ALA A 58 6.66 8.09 3.15
N ASP A 59 6.91 9.38 2.91
CA ASP A 59 6.93 9.96 1.58
C ASP A 59 8.29 9.75 0.88
N ARG A 60 8.42 10.32 -0.32
CA ARG A 60 9.65 10.21 -1.14
C ARG A 60 10.88 10.89 -0.51
N GLU A 61 10.67 11.72 0.50
CA GLU A 61 11.69 12.46 1.25
C GLU A 61 11.97 11.80 2.62
N ASP A 62 11.47 10.58 2.83
CA ASP A 62 11.53 9.79 4.08
C ASP A 62 10.81 10.46 5.27
N THR A 63 9.90 11.40 4.99
CA THR A 63 9.08 12.03 6.02
C THR A 63 7.96 11.09 6.44
N GLU A 64 7.85 10.82 7.74
CA GLU A 64 6.80 9.96 8.28
C GLU A 64 5.41 10.60 8.08
N LEU A 65 4.52 9.84 7.44
CA LEU A 65 3.15 10.21 7.16
C LEU A 65 2.22 9.63 8.22
N THR A 66 1.70 10.51 9.08
CA THR A 66 0.71 10.14 10.10
C THR A 66 -0.72 10.28 9.57
N GLY A 67 -1.68 9.61 10.23
CA GLY A 67 -3.10 9.65 9.83
C GLY A 67 -3.43 8.88 8.56
N ARG A 68 -2.54 8.01 8.08
CA ARG A 68 -2.81 7.07 6.98
C ARG A 68 -3.50 5.81 7.53
N ALA A 69 -4.61 5.42 6.91
CA ALA A 69 -5.28 4.17 7.25
C ALA A 69 -4.43 2.99 6.77
N VAL A 70 -4.11 2.07 7.68
CA VAL A 70 -3.39 0.83 7.40
C VAL A 70 -4.36 -0.34 7.52
N ALA A 71 -4.51 -1.12 6.45
CA ALA A 71 -5.31 -2.33 6.44
C ALA A 71 -4.37 -3.55 6.50
N TRP A 72 -4.65 -4.46 7.42
CA TRP A 72 -3.92 -5.71 7.56
C TRP A 72 -4.67 -6.85 6.90
N ALA A 73 -3.93 -7.75 6.26
CA ALA A 73 -4.46 -8.98 5.71
C ALA A 73 -3.45 -10.11 5.92
N SER A 74 -3.95 -11.29 6.25
CA SER A 74 -3.19 -12.52 6.31
C SER A 74 -3.50 -13.39 5.10
N LEU A 75 -2.48 -14.08 4.58
CA LEU A 75 -2.66 -15.09 3.55
C LEU A 75 -3.28 -16.38 4.10
N ASP A 76 -3.20 -16.58 5.42
CA ASP A 76 -3.85 -17.69 6.14
C ASP A 76 -4.59 -17.17 7.39
N PRO A 77 -5.86 -16.72 7.24
CA PRO A 77 -6.67 -16.24 8.35
C PRO A 77 -7.15 -17.35 9.30
N ALA A 78 -6.91 -18.63 9.02
CA ALA A 78 -7.18 -19.69 10.01
C ALA A 78 -6.03 -19.79 11.04
N THR A 79 -4.83 -19.38 10.65
CA THR A 79 -3.61 -19.42 11.48
C THR A 79 -3.23 -18.05 12.05
N ALA A 80 -3.45 -16.95 11.31
CA ALA A 80 -3.08 -15.61 11.74
C ALA A 80 -4.16 -14.58 11.33
N THR A 81 -4.76 -13.89 12.31
CA THR A 81 -5.80 -12.87 12.15
C THR A 81 -5.47 -11.58 12.88
#